data_AF-A0A9E1RS12-F1
#
_entry.id   AF-A0A9E1RS12-F1
#
_cell.length_a   1.000
_cell.length_b   1.000
_cell.length_c   1.000
_cell.angle_alpha   90.00
_cell.angle_beta   90.00
_cell.angle_gamma   90.00
#
_symmetry.space_group_name_H-M   'P 1'
#
loop_
_entity.id
_entity.type
_entity.pdbx_description
1 polymer ?
#
loop_
_entity_poly.entity_id
_entity_poly.type
_entity_poly.pdbx_seq_one_letter_code
_entity_poly.pdbx_strand_id
1 'polypeptide(L)'
;MLTFLIGAVTLAIAYLATKRIGNLAAGLVVLPLAASTDLLWMASSIPTAVGVICALLGPVLIMTGPKLSELPNPDNDARVMGRVMMAAGLVSFADLLSVTAIGWSLTVLAVVIMLPQQDVANRRSLKLTAAASLAWIVGYLATWAAKWLFVAFDLGFSTVWENVRLRVGFRIDGEHVLVSGGPFRTSQVNFQYWLEQPFANQMLFMAAIVLASSVYVQRQNLRIWGRHFALLSAPALLVLVWYEVVRNHNQIHHWLAYRFWAVLVGIVMFASVQATNLARSKSQVQVDSEDH
;
A
#
# COMPACT_ATOMS: atom_id res chain seq x y z
N MET A 1 10.79 -15.13 -17.86
CA MET A 1 11.73 -14.25 -17.10
C MET A 1 10.99 -13.30 -16.16
N LEU A 2 10.07 -12.44 -16.65
CA LEU A 2 9.37 -11.45 -15.82
C LEU A 2 8.51 -12.05 -14.69
N THR A 3 7.83 -13.17 -14.92
CA THR A 3 7.09 -13.89 -13.87
C THR A 3 7.98 -14.28 -12.68
N PHE A 4 9.18 -14.81 -12.97
CA PHE A 4 10.15 -15.16 -11.93
C PHE A 4 10.63 -13.94 -11.17
N LEU A 5 10.82 -12.81 -11.85
CA LEU A 5 11.22 -11.56 -11.21
C LEU A 5 10.13 -11.02 -10.28
N ILE A 6 8.86 -11.00 -10.71
CA ILE A 6 7.72 -10.63 -9.86
C ILE A 6 7.64 -11.53 -8.62
N GLY A 7 7.75 -12.85 -8.82
CA GLY A 7 7.79 -13.82 -7.73
C GLY A 7 8.96 -13.58 -6.77
N ALA A 8 10.17 -13.35 -7.30
CA ALA A 8 11.37 -13.11 -6.50
C ALA A 8 11.26 -11.82 -5.66
N VAL A 9 10.79 -10.71 -6.24
CA VAL A 9 10.59 -9.46 -5.49
C VAL A 9 9.49 -9.64 -4.43
N THR A 10 8.40 -10.33 -4.75
CA THR A 10 7.33 -10.64 -3.77
C THR A 10 7.86 -11.46 -2.58
N LEU A 11 8.67 -12.48 -2.85
CA LEU A 11 9.34 -13.28 -1.81
C LEU A 11 10.36 -12.45 -1.02
N ALA A 12 11.08 -11.53 -1.67
CA ALA A 12 12.01 -10.63 -0.99
C ALA A 12 11.28 -9.72 0.01
N ILE A 13 10.10 -9.20 -0.33
CA ILE A 13 9.25 -8.43 0.60
C ILE A 13 8.89 -9.28 1.80
N ALA A 14 8.36 -10.49 1.57
CA ALA A 14 8.00 -11.41 2.65
C ALA A 14 9.20 -11.72 3.54
N TYR A 15 10.35 -12.06 2.97
CA TYR A 15 11.58 -12.36 3.69
C TYR A 15 12.13 -11.17 4.49
N LEU A 16 12.10 -9.96 3.94
CA LEU A 16 12.54 -8.76 4.66
C LEU A 16 11.58 -8.43 5.81
N ALA A 17 10.28 -8.64 5.60
CA ALA A 17 9.27 -8.47 6.62
C ALA A 17 9.38 -9.52 7.75
N THR A 18 9.72 -10.79 7.46
CA THR A 18 9.84 -11.83 8.51
C THR A 18 10.86 -11.45 9.58
N LYS A 19 11.96 -10.80 9.18
CA LYS A 19 13.01 -10.29 10.09
C LYS A 19 12.51 -9.23 11.08
N ARG A 20 11.28 -8.75 10.94
CA ARG A 20 10.74 -7.59 11.65
C ARG A 20 9.47 -7.89 12.41
N ILE A 21 8.55 -8.59 11.76
CA ILE A 21 7.18 -8.82 12.25
C ILE A 21 6.85 -10.32 12.37
N GLY A 22 7.82 -11.20 12.10
CA GLY A 22 7.64 -12.66 12.12
C GLY A 22 6.98 -13.21 10.85
N ASN A 23 7.03 -14.54 10.71
CA ASN A 23 6.64 -15.24 9.47
C ASN A 23 5.16 -15.08 9.13
N LEU A 24 4.26 -15.23 10.11
CA LEU A 24 2.83 -15.17 9.89
C LEU A 24 2.40 -13.78 9.38
N ALA A 25 2.78 -12.72 10.10
CA ALA A 25 2.43 -11.35 9.74
C ALA A 25 3.01 -10.94 8.37
N ALA A 26 4.25 -11.35 8.07
CA ALA A 26 4.89 -11.12 6.78
C ALA A 26 4.20 -11.85 5.62
N GLY A 27 3.78 -13.10 5.82
CA GLY A 27 3.03 -13.86 4.81
C GLY A 27 1.71 -13.17 4.46
N LEU A 28 1.00 -12.62 5.45
CA LEU A 28 -0.29 -11.94 5.25
C LEU A 28 -0.19 -10.65 4.43
N VAL A 29 0.98 -10.00 4.37
CA VAL A 29 1.20 -8.81 3.53
C VAL A 29 1.09 -9.15 2.04
N VAL A 30 1.59 -10.32 1.63
CA VAL A 30 1.71 -10.68 0.21
C VAL A 30 0.70 -11.74 -0.22
N LEU A 31 0.20 -12.57 0.70
CA LEU A 31 -0.63 -13.72 0.39
C LEU A 31 -1.91 -13.35 -0.36
N PRO A 32 -2.74 -12.38 0.08
CA PRO A 32 -3.96 -12.06 -0.66
C PRO A 32 -3.67 -11.55 -2.07
N LEU A 33 -2.62 -10.74 -2.25
CA LEU A 33 -2.19 -10.27 -3.56
C LEU A 33 -1.74 -11.44 -4.45
N ALA A 34 -0.94 -12.37 -3.93
CA ALA A 34 -0.46 -13.51 -4.70
C ALA A 34 -1.53 -14.58 -4.98
N ALA A 35 -2.47 -14.78 -4.07
CA ALA A 35 -3.44 -15.86 -4.13
C ALA A 35 -4.77 -15.48 -4.80
N SER A 36 -5.21 -14.22 -4.65
CA SER A 36 -6.53 -13.76 -5.16
C SER A 36 -6.45 -12.82 -6.36
N THR A 37 -5.29 -12.77 -7.00
CA THR A 37 -5.09 -12.01 -8.23
C THR A 37 -4.24 -12.79 -9.22
N ASP A 38 -4.25 -12.36 -10.45
CA ASP A 38 -3.40 -12.84 -11.54
C ASP A 38 -2.00 -12.18 -11.53
N LEU A 39 -1.47 -11.77 -10.36
CA LEU A 39 -0.19 -11.05 -10.20
C LEU A 39 0.95 -11.63 -11.05
N LEU A 40 1.08 -12.96 -11.06
CA LEU A 40 2.13 -13.66 -11.81
C LEU A 40 1.86 -13.70 -13.33
N TRP A 41 0.59 -13.66 -13.72
CA TRP A 41 0.14 -13.60 -15.11
C TRP A 41 0.27 -12.21 -15.73
N MET A 42 0.37 -11.15 -14.92
CA MET A 42 0.68 -9.79 -15.39
C MET A 42 2.00 -9.71 -16.17
N ALA A 43 2.89 -10.70 -16.01
CA ALA A 43 4.10 -10.88 -16.81
C ALA A 43 3.85 -11.05 -18.31
N SER A 44 2.62 -11.39 -18.72
CA SER A 44 2.22 -11.52 -20.13
C SER A 44 2.20 -10.17 -20.88
N SER A 45 2.10 -9.05 -20.17
CA SER A 45 2.16 -7.70 -20.71
C SER A 45 3.38 -6.97 -20.14
N ILE A 46 4.35 -6.62 -21.01
CA ILE A 46 5.60 -5.96 -20.58
C ILE A 46 5.32 -4.68 -19.78
N PRO A 47 4.48 -3.72 -20.23
CA PRO A 47 4.20 -2.50 -19.47
C PRO A 47 3.63 -2.80 -18.07
N THR A 48 2.70 -3.74 -18.00
CA THR A 48 2.05 -4.15 -16.76
C THR A 48 3.04 -4.82 -15.81
N ALA A 49 3.89 -5.72 -16.32
CA ALA A 49 4.91 -6.40 -15.54
C ALA A 49 5.94 -5.44 -14.95
N VAL A 50 6.42 -4.49 -15.76
CA VAL A 50 7.39 -3.47 -15.32
C VAL A 50 6.76 -2.56 -14.26
N GLY A 51 5.50 -2.14 -14.45
CA GLY A 51 4.75 -1.40 -13.44
C GLY A 51 4.67 -2.16 -12.10
N VAL A 52 4.26 -3.44 -12.12
CA VAL A 52 4.18 -4.29 -10.92
C VAL A 52 5.53 -4.39 -10.22
N ILE A 53 6.62 -4.64 -10.96
CA ILE A 53 7.96 -4.74 -10.38
C ILE A 53 8.32 -3.42 -9.69
N CYS A 54 8.11 -2.28 -10.34
CA CYS A 54 8.36 -0.97 -9.74
C CYS A 54 7.53 -0.72 -8.47
N ALA A 55 6.25 -1.15 -8.46
CA ALA A 55 5.39 -1.05 -7.28
C ALA A 55 5.91 -1.92 -6.11
N LEU A 56 6.40 -3.13 -6.40
CA LEU A 56 6.93 -4.07 -5.40
C LEU A 56 8.35 -3.71 -4.92
N LEU A 57 9.14 -2.98 -5.72
CA LEU A 57 10.47 -2.51 -5.31
C LEU A 57 10.39 -1.45 -4.21
N GLY A 58 9.31 -0.68 -4.11
CA GLY A 58 9.13 0.33 -3.06
C GLY A 58 9.35 -0.22 -1.64
N PRO A 59 8.58 -1.24 -1.20
CA PRO A 59 8.79 -1.92 0.07
C PRO A 59 10.23 -2.42 0.28
N VAL A 60 10.87 -2.98 -0.75
CA VAL A 60 12.26 -3.47 -0.68
C VAL A 60 13.25 -2.32 -0.41
N LEU A 61 13.09 -1.19 -1.11
CA LEU A 61 13.91 0.00 -0.92
C LEU A 61 13.80 0.55 0.52
N ILE A 62 12.61 0.48 1.12
CA ILE A 62 12.40 0.92 2.50
C ILE A 62 12.99 -0.07 3.50
N MET A 63 12.69 -1.37 3.37
CA MET A 63 13.07 -2.38 4.37
C MET A 63 14.57 -2.73 4.37
N THR A 64 15.29 -2.43 3.30
CA THR A 64 16.77 -2.51 3.23
C THR A 64 17.46 -1.27 3.81
N GLY A 65 16.69 -0.29 4.30
CA GLY A 65 17.19 0.97 4.87
C GLY A 65 17.49 0.96 6.36
N PRO A 66 17.90 2.12 6.88
CA PRO A 66 18.06 2.31 8.31
C PRO A 66 16.73 2.11 9.04
N LYS A 67 16.78 1.57 10.25
CA LYS A 67 15.61 1.45 11.12
C LYS A 67 15.17 2.85 11.56
N LEU A 68 13.86 3.05 11.74
CA LEU A 68 13.35 4.25 12.39
C LEU A 68 13.42 4.05 13.91
N SER A 69 14.04 4.99 14.60
CA SER A 69 14.15 5.03 16.07
C SER A 69 12.90 5.62 16.71
N GLU A 70 12.79 5.56 18.03
CA GLU A 70 11.77 6.31 18.79
C GLU A 70 12.14 7.79 18.96
N LEU A 71 13.44 8.07 19.11
CA LEU A 71 14.00 9.42 19.19
C LEU A 71 14.25 10.04 17.81
N PRO A 72 13.76 11.26 17.51
CA PRO A 72 13.91 11.89 16.19
C PRO A 72 15.35 11.89 15.70
N ASN A 73 15.55 11.41 14.48
CA ASN A 73 16.82 11.54 13.77
C ASN A 73 16.49 12.12 12.39
N PRO A 74 16.65 13.44 12.19
CA PRO A 74 16.27 14.12 10.96
C PRO A 74 16.90 13.51 9.70
N ASP A 75 18.15 13.04 9.80
CA ASP A 75 18.86 12.45 8.66
C ASP A 75 18.25 11.11 8.24
N ASN A 76 17.92 10.25 9.20
CA ASN A 76 17.26 8.98 8.92
C ASN A 76 15.85 9.19 8.37
N ASP A 77 15.08 10.09 8.98
CA ASP A 77 13.72 10.41 8.55
C ASP A 77 13.75 10.96 7.11
N ALA A 78 14.65 11.90 6.80
CA ALA A 78 14.83 12.44 5.45
C ALA A 78 15.27 11.38 4.43
N ARG A 79 16.21 10.49 4.80
CA ARG A 79 16.64 9.37 3.94
C ARG A 79 15.49 8.42 3.62
N VAL A 80 14.63 8.12 4.59
CA VAL A 80 13.43 7.30 4.36
C VAL A 80 12.47 8.02 3.43
N MET A 81 12.18 9.31 3.65
CA MET A 81 11.31 10.08 2.76
C MET A 81 11.86 10.14 1.33
N GLY A 82 13.18 10.33 1.15
CA GLY A 82 13.83 10.28 -0.16
C GLY A 82 13.65 8.94 -0.87
N ARG A 83 13.73 7.82 -0.15
CA ARG A 83 13.45 6.48 -0.71
C ARG A 83 11.97 6.29 -1.05
N VAL A 84 11.06 6.83 -0.24
CA VAL A 84 9.63 6.83 -0.54
C VAL A 84 9.34 7.62 -1.82
N MET A 85 9.93 8.80 -1.98
CA MET A 85 9.84 9.60 -3.21
C MET A 85 10.42 8.86 -4.42
N MET A 86 11.55 8.18 -4.25
CA MET A 86 12.17 7.37 -5.30
C MET A 86 11.25 6.21 -5.73
N ALA A 87 10.67 5.48 -4.77
CA ALA A 87 9.71 4.42 -5.04
C ALA A 87 8.49 4.94 -5.81
N ALA A 88 7.97 6.10 -5.41
CA ALA A 88 6.87 6.76 -6.10
C ALA A 88 7.24 7.17 -7.52
N GLY A 89 8.46 7.67 -7.72
CA GLY A 89 8.98 8.01 -9.04
C GLY A 89 9.14 6.79 -9.94
N LEU A 90 9.61 5.65 -9.43
CA LEU A 90 9.67 4.40 -10.19
C LEU A 90 8.29 3.96 -10.67
N VAL A 91 7.28 4.01 -9.79
CA VAL A 91 5.89 3.71 -10.14
C VAL A 91 5.37 4.72 -11.17
N SER A 92 5.49 6.02 -10.93
CA SER A 92 5.09 7.07 -11.89
C SER A 92 5.78 6.91 -13.25
N PHE A 93 7.03 6.46 -13.26
CA PHE A 93 7.80 6.25 -14.48
C PHE A 93 7.26 5.08 -15.31
N ALA A 94 7.08 3.93 -14.66
CA ALA A 94 6.75 2.65 -15.30
C ALA A 94 5.24 2.39 -15.49
N ASP A 95 4.41 2.92 -14.60
CA ASP A 95 2.99 2.56 -14.49
C ASP A 95 2.08 3.61 -15.12
N LEU A 96 1.13 3.14 -15.93
CA LEU A 96 0.07 3.95 -16.51
C LEU A 96 -1.20 3.90 -15.64
N LEU A 97 -1.04 4.13 -14.33
CA LEU A 97 -2.09 4.14 -13.29
C LEU A 97 -2.66 2.76 -12.90
N SER A 98 -2.08 1.67 -13.40
CA SER A 98 -2.60 0.30 -13.22
C SER A 98 -2.22 -0.34 -11.88
N VAL A 99 -1.09 0.06 -11.28
CA VAL A 99 -0.59 -0.49 -10.00
C VAL A 99 -0.24 0.59 -8.98
N THR A 100 -0.67 1.82 -9.23
CA THR A 100 -0.31 2.99 -8.42
C THR A 100 -0.71 2.83 -6.95
N ALA A 101 -1.93 2.36 -6.67
CA ALA A 101 -2.37 2.09 -5.30
C ALA A 101 -1.59 0.96 -4.61
N ILE A 102 -1.15 -0.06 -5.35
CA ILE A 102 -0.31 -1.15 -4.83
C ILE A 102 1.02 -0.57 -4.36
N GLY A 103 1.70 0.16 -5.25
CA GLY A 103 2.99 0.77 -4.95
C GLY A 103 2.92 1.76 -3.80
N TRP A 104 1.90 2.61 -3.76
CA TRP A 104 1.71 3.59 -2.68
C TRP A 104 1.47 2.91 -1.32
N SER A 105 0.47 2.03 -1.26
CA SER A 105 0.04 1.41 0.00
C SER A 105 1.13 0.50 0.57
N LEU A 106 1.79 -0.31 -0.26
CA LEU A 106 2.85 -1.20 0.21
C LEU A 106 4.12 -0.44 0.61
N THR A 107 4.47 0.65 -0.08
CA THR A 107 5.63 1.48 0.30
C THR A 107 5.41 2.13 1.67
N VAL A 108 4.21 2.69 1.92
CA VAL A 108 3.88 3.27 3.22
C VAL A 108 3.76 2.18 4.30
N LEU A 109 3.19 1.01 3.98
CA LEU A 109 3.21 -0.13 4.89
C LEU A 109 4.64 -0.52 5.29
N ALA A 110 5.59 -0.53 4.36
CA ALA A 110 6.98 -0.84 4.67
C ALA A 110 7.60 0.17 5.65
N VAL A 111 7.25 1.46 5.55
CA VAL A 111 7.64 2.48 6.53
C VAL A 111 7.05 2.13 7.90
N VAL A 112 5.77 1.76 7.96
CA VAL A 112 5.09 1.36 9.19
C VAL A 112 5.75 0.13 9.83
N ILE A 113 6.16 -0.87 9.04
CA ILE A 113 6.90 -2.06 9.51
C ILE A 113 8.30 -1.68 10.05
N MET A 114 8.89 -0.58 9.56
CA MET A 114 10.19 -0.07 10.03
C MET A 114 10.13 0.76 11.30
N LEU A 115 8.92 1.07 11.80
CA LEU A 115 8.75 1.80 13.05
C LEU A 115 9.17 0.95 14.27
N PRO A 116 9.56 1.60 15.37
CA PRO A 116 9.81 0.93 16.65
C PRO A 116 8.59 0.15 17.13
N GLN A 117 8.79 -1.11 17.46
CA GLN A 117 7.69 -2.02 17.84
C GLN A 117 7.23 -1.85 19.30
N GLN A 118 7.99 -1.16 20.17
CA GLN A 118 7.65 -1.03 21.59
C GLN A 118 6.45 -0.09 21.82
N ASP A 119 6.26 0.93 20.97
CA ASP A 119 5.04 1.74 20.94
C ASP A 119 4.73 2.28 19.54
N VAL A 120 4.32 1.39 18.62
CA VAL A 120 4.04 1.77 17.23
C VAL A 120 2.97 2.88 17.17
N ALA A 121 1.96 2.89 18.04
CA ALA A 121 0.84 3.83 17.98
C ALA A 121 1.07 5.20 18.68
N ASN A 122 2.29 5.73 18.60
CA ASN A 122 2.65 7.03 19.16
C ASN A 122 2.51 8.18 18.12
N ARG A 123 2.60 9.42 18.60
CA ARG A 123 2.45 10.63 17.76
C ARG A 123 3.50 10.71 16.65
N ARG A 124 4.73 10.26 16.91
CA ARG A 124 5.81 10.30 15.92
C ARG A 124 5.54 9.32 14.78
N SER A 125 5.14 8.09 15.10
CA SER A 125 4.76 7.09 14.13
C SER A 125 3.64 7.59 13.22
N LEU A 126 2.61 8.23 13.78
CA LEU A 126 1.55 8.84 12.97
C LEU A 126 2.10 9.92 12.01
N LYS A 127 2.98 10.80 12.51
CA LYS A 127 3.63 11.82 11.67
C LYS A 127 4.48 11.20 10.57
N LEU A 128 5.23 10.14 10.85
CA LEU A 128 6.08 9.47 9.87
C LEU A 128 5.25 8.73 8.81
N THR A 129 4.18 8.06 9.20
CA THR A 129 3.24 7.43 8.27
C THR A 129 2.60 8.48 7.37
N ALA A 130 2.11 9.60 7.94
CA ALA A 130 1.55 10.70 7.16
C ALA A 130 2.58 11.36 6.22
N ALA A 131 3.79 11.62 6.73
CA ALA A 131 4.89 12.17 5.94
C ALA A 131 5.28 11.23 4.80
N ALA A 132 5.32 9.91 5.02
CA ALA A 132 5.57 8.93 3.97
C ALA A 132 4.46 8.96 2.92
N SER A 133 3.19 9.00 3.32
CA SER A 133 2.08 9.11 2.37
C SER A 133 2.20 10.37 1.50
N LEU A 134 2.53 11.52 2.10
CA LEU A 134 2.72 12.78 1.38
C LEU A 134 3.97 12.77 0.50
N ALA A 135 5.10 12.28 1.02
CA ALA A 135 6.35 12.14 0.27
C ALA A 135 6.15 11.28 -0.98
N TRP A 136 5.34 10.22 -0.87
CA TRP A 136 4.99 9.39 -2.02
C TRP A 136 4.23 10.19 -3.08
N ILE A 137 3.21 10.96 -2.70
CA ILE A 137 2.49 11.85 -3.63
C ILE A 137 3.45 12.85 -4.28
N VAL A 138 4.33 13.48 -3.51
CA VAL A 138 5.31 14.45 -4.04
C VAL A 138 6.23 13.80 -5.06
N GLY A 139 6.82 12.63 -4.75
CA GLY A 139 7.68 11.91 -5.70
C GLY A 139 6.94 11.47 -6.97
N TYR A 140 5.70 11.03 -6.83
CA TYR A 140 4.83 10.64 -7.94
C TYR A 140 4.51 11.82 -8.87
N LEU A 141 4.05 12.94 -8.30
CA LEU A 141 3.70 14.14 -9.06
C LEU A 141 4.92 14.84 -9.66
N ALA A 142 6.05 14.88 -8.94
CA ALA A 142 7.29 15.45 -9.45
C ALA A 142 7.78 14.69 -10.68
N THR A 143 7.65 13.36 -10.69
CA THR A 143 8.05 12.53 -11.83
C THR A 143 7.12 12.76 -13.03
N TRP A 144 5.81 12.88 -12.81
CA TRP A 144 4.87 13.26 -13.87
C TRP A 144 5.15 14.65 -14.43
N ALA A 145 5.38 15.64 -13.55
CA ALA A 145 5.72 17.00 -13.94
C ALA A 145 7.01 17.02 -14.77
N ALA A 146 8.04 16.28 -14.34
CA ALA A 146 9.28 16.16 -15.11
C ALA A 146 9.02 15.58 -16.51
N LYS A 147 8.25 14.49 -16.63
CA LYS A 147 7.88 13.90 -17.93
C LYS A 147 7.18 14.92 -18.84
N TRP A 148 6.24 15.69 -18.31
CA TRP A 148 5.52 16.71 -19.09
C TRP A 148 6.45 17.84 -19.53
N LEU A 149 7.35 18.28 -18.64
CA LEU A 149 8.36 19.30 -18.98
C LEU A 149 9.31 18.80 -20.08
N PHE A 150 9.75 17.54 -20.02
CA PHE A 150 10.60 16.95 -21.06
C PHE A 150 9.91 16.97 -22.43
N VAL A 151 8.64 16.56 -22.50
CA VAL A 151 7.86 16.57 -23.75
C VAL A 151 7.54 18.00 -24.21
N ALA A 152 7.40 18.95 -23.28
CA ALA A 152 7.11 20.34 -23.59
C ALA A 152 8.25 21.04 -24.35
N PHE A 153 9.50 20.57 -24.25
CA PHE A 153 10.60 21.08 -25.06
C PHE A 153 10.43 20.83 -26.56
N ASP A 154 9.70 19.78 -26.93
CA ASP A 154 9.46 19.40 -28.33
C ASP A 154 8.10 19.91 -28.83
N LEU A 155 7.04 19.69 -28.05
CA LEU A 155 5.65 19.99 -28.48
C LEU A 155 5.15 21.39 -28.07
N GLY A 156 5.92 22.11 -27.24
CA GLY A 156 5.53 23.38 -26.63
C GLY A 156 4.67 23.21 -25.36
N PHE A 157 4.88 24.10 -24.39
CA PHE A 157 4.23 24.03 -23.07
C PHE A 157 2.69 24.12 -23.15
N SER A 158 2.15 25.01 -23.99
CA SER A 158 0.69 25.18 -24.15
C SER A 158 0.02 23.89 -24.59
N THR A 159 0.57 23.24 -25.62
CA THR A 159 0.09 21.97 -26.17
C THR A 159 0.10 20.87 -25.12
N VAL A 160 1.20 20.74 -24.37
CA VAL A 160 1.32 19.72 -23.32
C VAL A 160 0.34 20.00 -22.18
N TRP A 161 0.23 21.25 -21.72
CA TRP A 161 -0.67 21.63 -20.64
C TRP A 161 -2.14 21.35 -20.97
N GLU A 162 -2.58 21.69 -22.18
CA GLU A 162 -3.94 21.41 -22.63
C GLU A 162 -4.23 19.90 -22.62
N ASN A 163 -3.32 19.10 -23.19
CA ASN A 163 -3.43 17.65 -23.17
C ASN A 163 -3.48 17.08 -21.76
N VAL A 164 -2.60 17.55 -20.86
CA VAL A 164 -2.58 17.10 -19.46
C VAL A 164 -3.90 17.44 -18.77
N ARG A 165 -4.40 18.68 -18.91
CA ARG A 165 -5.67 19.12 -18.31
C ARG A 165 -6.84 18.24 -18.75
N LEU A 166 -6.94 17.95 -20.05
CA LEU A 166 -7.99 17.10 -20.59
C LEU A 166 -7.88 15.65 -20.10
N ARG A 167 -6.68 15.07 -20.10
CA ARG A 167 -6.46 13.68 -19.67
C ARG A 167 -6.65 13.49 -18.17
N VAL A 168 -6.22 14.45 -17.36
CA VAL A 168 -6.43 14.44 -15.90
C VAL A 168 -7.93 14.58 -15.61
N GLY A 169 -8.60 15.57 -16.22
CA GLY A 169 -10.04 15.77 -16.06
C GLY A 169 -10.84 14.52 -16.43
N PHE A 170 -10.48 13.87 -17.54
CA PHE A 170 -11.10 12.61 -17.94
C PHE A 170 -10.92 11.52 -16.87
N ARG A 171 -9.71 11.29 -16.37
CA ARG A 171 -9.42 10.21 -15.40
C ARG A 171 -10.09 10.38 -14.05
N ILE A 172 -10.29 11.62 -13.60
CA ILE A 172 -10.98 11.90 -12.35
C ILE A 172 -12.48 11.74 -12.61
N ASP A 173 -13.06 12.57 -13.47
CA ASP A 173 -14.50 12.82 -13.50
C ASP A 173 -15.14 12.80 -14.89
N GLY A 174 -14.39 12.43 -15.94
CA GLY A 174 -14.88 12.45 -17.31
C GLY A 174 -16.15 11.62 -17.51
N GLU A 175 -17.06 12.11 -18.37
CA GLU A 175 -18.23 11.34 -18.76
C GLU A 175 -17.81 10.12 -19.56
N HIS A 176 -18.31 8.94 -19.17
CA HIS A 176 -18.06 7.69 -19.87
C HIS A 176 -19.15 6.68 -19.54
N VAL A 177 -19.58 5.87 -20.53
CA VAL A 177 -20.70 4.92 -20.39
C VAL A 177 -20.48 3.86 -19.29
N LEU A 178 -19.22 3.49 -19.05
CA LEU A 178 -18.85 2.53 -18.00
C LEU A 178 -18.72 3.17 -16.61
N VAL A 179 -18.93 4.48 -16.49
CA VAL A 179 -18.74 5.21 -15.24
C VAL A 179 -20.07 5.57 -14.64
N SER A 180 -20.25 5.09 -13.42
CA SER A 180 -21.38 5.44 -12.57
C SER A 180 -20.94 6.42 -11.50
N GLY A 181 -21.74 7.47 -11.33
CA GLY A 181 -21.57 8.44 -10.25
C GLY A 181 -22.00 7.87 -8.89
N GLY A 182 -21.70 8.63 -7.84
CA GLY A 182 -22.08 8.28 -6.46
C GLY A 182 -20.88 7.94 -5.57
N PRO A 183 -21.01 8.13 -4.26
CA PRO A 183 -19.91 7.88 -3.32
C PRO A 183 -19.56 6.38 -3.29
N PHE A 184 -18.25 6.08 -3.29
CA PHE A 184 -17.69 4.73 -3.21
C PHE A 184 -18.06 3.77 -4.36
N ARG A 185 -18.67 4.28 -5.43
CA ARG A 185 -19.09 3.44 -6.55
C ARG A 185 -17.92 2.76 -7.23
N THR A 186 -16.79 3.46 -7.36
CA THR A 186 -15.57 2.92 -7.95
C THR A 186 -15.00 1.78 -7.11
N SER A 187 -14.93 1.98 -5.79
CA SER A 187 -14.54 0.93 -4.84
C SER A 187 -15.46 -0.29 -4.96
N GLN A 188 -16.78 -0.10 -5.07
CA GLN A 188 -17.76 -1.18 -5.21
C GLN A 188 -17.59 -1.99 -6.50
N VAL A 189 -17.46 -1.33 -7.65
CA VAL A 189 -17.26 -2.01 -8.95
C VAL A 189 -16.02 -2.89 -8.92
N ASN A 190 -14.90 -2.34 -8.41
CA ASN A 190 -13.66 -3.09 -8.27
C ASN A 190 -13.74 -4.22 -7.23
N PHE A 191 -14.55 -4.03 -6.17
CA PHE A 191 -14.76 -5.06 -5.15
C PHE A 191 -15.53 -6.24 -5.72
N GLN A 192 -16.63 -5.96 -6.43
CA GLN A 192 -17.45 -6.99 -7.07
C GLN A 192 -16.61 -7.80 -8.06
N TYR A 193 -15.83 -7.13 -8.91
CA TYR A 193 -14.93 -7.82 -9.83
C TYR A 193 -13.85 -8.63 -9.11
N TRP A 194 -13.32 -8.14 -7.99
CA TRP A 194 -12.37 -8.92 -7.18
C TRP A 194 -13.00 -10.19 -6.61
N LEU A 195 -14.25 -10.14 -6.12
CA LEU A 195 -14.95 -11.31 -5.57
C LEU A 195 -15.20 -12.42 -6.62
N GLU A 196 -15.21 -12.07 -7.90
CA GLU A 196 -15.30 -13.02 -9.01
C GLU A 196 -13.96 -13.74 -9.29
N GLN A 197 -12.85 -13.25 -8.73
CA GLN A 197 -11.53 -13.84 -8.93
C GLN A 197 -11.32 -15.11 -8.08
N PRO A 198 -10.49 -16.05 -8.55
CA PRO A 198 -10.12 -17.22 -7.77
C PRO A 198 -9.64 -16.85 -6.36
N PHE A 199 -10.06 -17.62 -5.36
CA PHE A 199 -9.66 -17.45 -3.95
C PHE A 199 -10.05 -16.13 -3.26
N ALA A 200 -10.69 -15.17 -3.93
CA ALA A 200 -11.04 -13.88 -3.32
C ALA A 200 -12.00 -14.03 -2.12
N ASN A 201 -13.06 -14.83 -2.28
CA ASN A 201 -14.01 -15.13 -1.20
C ASN A 201 -13.31 -15.83 -0.02
N GLN A 202 -12.39 -16.74 -0.29
CA GLN A 202 -11.59 -17.45 0.71
C GLN A 202 -10.65 -16.48 1.46
N MET A 203 -10.02 -15.54 0.75
CA MET A 203 -9.19 -14.50 1.36
C MET A 203 -10.03 -13.58 2.25
N LEU A 204 -11.23 -13.17 1.80
CA LEU A 204 -12.13 -12.34 2.58
C LEU A 204 -12.61 -13.06 3.85
N PHE A 205 -12.99 -14.33 3.71
CA PHE A 205 -13.38 -15.16 4.85
C PHE A 205 -12.23 -15.35 5.85
N MET A 206 -11.03 -15.64 5.37
CA MET A 206 -9.83 -15.74 6.20
C MET A 206 -9.54 -14.40 6.91
N ALA A 207 -9.70 -13.28 6.23
CA ALA A 207 -9.53 -11.96 6.84
C ALA A 207 -10.55 -11.71 7.97
N ALA A 208 -11.81 -12.08 7.77
CA ALA A 208 -12.84 -12.00 8.79
C ALA A 208 -12.50 -12.87 10.02
N ILE A 209 -12.03 -14.10 9.81
CA ILE A 209 -11.59 -14.99 10.90
C ILE A 209 -10.40 -14.40 11.66
N VAL A 210 -9.37 -13.93 10.96
CA VAL A 210 -8.16 -13.36 11.58
C VAL A 210 -8.52 -12.12 12.41
N LEU A 211 -9.36 -11.24 11.88
CA LEU A 211 -9.82 -10.05 12.59
C LEU A 211 -10.65 -10.43 13.82
N ALA A 212 -11.65 -11.30 13.66
CA ALA A 212 -12.52 -11.73 14.76
C ALA A 212 -11.73 -12.43 15.88
N SER A 213 -10.78 -13.30 15.52
CA SER A 213 -9.91 -13.98 16.47
C SER A 213 -9.02 -12.99 17.22
N SER A 214 -8.46 -11.99 16.53
CA SER A 214 -7.63 -10.94 17.13
C SER A 214 -8.43 -10.11 18.14
N VAL A 215 -9.64 -9.69 17.77
CA VAL A 215 -10.56 -8.96 18.66
C VAL A 215 -10.95 -9.80 19.86
N TYR A 216 -11.30 -11.08 19.66
CA TYR A 216 -11.69 -11.98 20.74
C TYR A 216 -10.56 -12.22 21.76
N VAL A 217 -9.34 -12.44 21.27
CA VAL A 217 -8.13 -12.59 22.09
C VAL A 217 -7.83 -11.31 22.88
N GLN A 218 -8.02 -10.15 22.25
CA GLN A 218 -7.68 -8.85 22.83
C GLN A 218 -8.87 -8.15 23.49
N ARG A 219 -9.94 -8.88 23.82
CA ARG A 219 -11.17 -8.30 24.39
C ARG A 219 -10.94 -7.48 25.67
N GLN A 220 -9.92 -7.83 26.46
CA GLN A 220 -9.53 -7.09 27.68
C GLN A 220 -8.59 -5.89 27.40
N ASN A 221 -7.97 -5.85 26.22
CA ASN A 221 -6.98 -4.85 25.82
C ASN A 221 -7.38 -4.11 24.53
N LEU A 222 -8.69 -4.04 24.21
CA LEU A 222 -9.19 -3.53 22.92
C LEU A 222 -8.74 -2.11 22.62
N ARG A 223 -8.60 -1.26 23.65
CA ARG A 223 -8.10 0.11 23.47
C ARG A 223 -6.66 0.13 22.98
N ILE A 224 -5.80 -0.70 23.56
CA ILE A 224 -4.38 -0.79 23.17
C ILE A 224 -4.27 -1.45 21.80
N TRP A 225 -4.97 -2.56 21.59
CA TRP A 225 -5.02 -3.26 20.29
C TRP A 225 -5.53 -2.34 19.18
N GLY A 226 -6.64 -1.66 19.40
CA GLY A 226 -7.29 -0.77 18.43
C GLY A 226 -6.40 0.38 17.99
N ARG A 227 -5.61 0.96 18.90
CA ARG A 227 -4.62 2.00 18.56
C ARG A 227 -3.54 1.49 17.60
N HIS A 228 -2.99 0.30 17.88
CA HIS A 228 -2.01 -0.33 16.99
C HIS A 228 -2.64 -0.71 15.66
N PHE A 229 -3.82 -1.37 15.69
CA PHE A 229 -4.55 -1.77 14.49
C PHE A 229 -4.85 -0.57 13.59
N ALA A 230 -5.33 0.55 14.14
CA ALA A 230 -5.66 1.74 13.36
C ALA A 230 -4.44 2.29 12.61
N LEU A 231 -3.28 2.38 13.26
CA LEU A 231 -2.07 2.86 12.60
C LEU A 231 -1.51 1.85 11.60
N LEU A 232 -1.49 0.56 11.95
CA LEU A 232 -0.97 -0.52 11.10
C LEU A 232 -1.83 -0.72 9.84
N SER A 233 -3.14 -0.46 9.93
CA SER A 233 -4.07 -0.54 8.80
C SER A 233 -4.22 0.76 8.02
N ALA A 234 -3.68 1.90 8.50
CA ALA A 234 -3.77 3.18 7.83
C ALA A 234 -3.31 3.17 6.35
N PRO A 235 -2.25 2.42 5.95
CA PRO A 235 -1.85 2.33 4.53
C PRO A 235 -2.94 1.73 3.64
N ALA A 236 -3.87 0.94 4.19
CA ALA A 236 -4.98 0.34 3.44
C ALA A 236 -5.98 1.41 2.97
N LEU A 237 -6.09 2.54 3.67
CA LEU A 237 -6.95 3.66 3.27
C LEU A 237 -6.46 4.31 1.97
N LEU A 238 -5.17 4.21 1.65
CA LEU A 238 -4.59 4.78 0.43
C LEU A 238 -5.15 4.09 -0.82
N VAL A 239 -5.51 2.80 -0.73
CA VAL A 239 -6.25 2.08 -1.78
C VAL A 239 -7.60 2.76 -2.04
N LEU A 240 -8.38 3.01 -1.00
CA LEU A 240 -9.71 3.62 -1.13
C LEU A 240 -9.62 5.05 -1.65
N VAL A 241 -8.65 5.83 -1.16
CA VAL A 241 -8.38 7.18 -1.67
C VAL A 241 -8.08 7.11 -3.17
N TRP A 242 -7.20 6.20 -3.60
CA TRP A 242 -6.85 6.09 -5.01
C TRP A 242 -8.04 5.65 -5.88
N TYR A 243 -8.88 4.72 -5.39
CA TYR A 243 -10.09 4.33 -6.10
C TYR A 243 -10.96 5.53 -6.44
N GLU A 244 -11.21 6.39 -5.47
CA GLU A 244 -12.14 7.50 -5.65
C GLU A 244 -11.50 8.74 -6.30
N VAL A 245 -10.18 8.95 -6.20
CA VAL A 245 -9.50 10.09 -6.84
C VAL A 245 -9.42 9.94 -8.37
N VAL A 246 -9.12 8.74 -8.88
CA VAL A 246 -9.11 8.47 -10.34
C VAL A 246 -10.28 7.56 -10.73
N ARG A 247 -11.47 7.99 -10.33
CA ARG A 247 -12.73 7.25 -10.37
C ARG A 247 -13.04 6.70 -11.76
N ASN A 248 -12.88 7.53 -12.79
CA ASN A 248 -13.19 7.14 -14.16
C ASN A 248 -12.22 6.05 -14.64
N HIS A 249 -10.91 6.25 -14.42
CA HIS A 249 -9.89 5.28 -14.80
C HIS A 249 -10.12 3.91 -14.13
N ASN A 250 -10.38 3.90 -12.83
CA ASN A 250 -10.54 2.66 -12.06
C ASN A 250 -11.87 1.94 -12.34
N GLN A 251 -12.93 2.64 -12.77
CA GLN A 251 -14.17 2.00 -13.23
C GLN A 251 -14.03 1.44 -14.64
N ILE A 252 -13.45 2.23 -15.58
CA ILE A 252 -13.18 1.77 -16.94
C ILE A 252 -12.27 0.54 -16.87
N HIS A 253 -11.15 0.61 -16.15
CA HIS A 253 -10.14 -0.45 -16.09
C HIS A 253 -10.24 -1.30 -14.82
N HIS A 254 -11.46 -1.65 -14.41
CA HIS A 254 -11.67 -2.46 -13.20
C HIS A 254 -10.96 -3.82 -13.24
N TRP A 255 -10.78 -4.40 -14.43
CA TRP A 255 -9.97 -5.62 -14.63
C TRP A 255 -8.47 -5.45 -14.32
N LEU A 256 -7.99 -4.22 -14.18
CA LEU A 256 -6.65 -3.88 -13.66
C LEU A 256 -6.72 -3.48 -12.17
N ALA A 257 -7.63 -2.57 -11.85
CA ALA A 257 -7.71 -1.92 -10.55
C ALA A 257 -8.23 -2.83 -9.42
N TYR A 258 -8.96 -3.92 -9.72
CA TYR A 258 -9.50 -4.83 -8.69
C TYR A 258 -8.44 -5.35 -7.69
N ARG A 259 -7.18 -5.48 -8.14
CA ARG A 259 -6.06 -6.02 -7.34
C ARG A 259 -5.77 -5.18 -6.10
N PHE A 260 -6.21 -3.93 -6.06
CA PHE A 260 -5.98 -3.07 -4.90
C PHE A 260 -6.77 -3.57 -3.69
N TRP A 261 -7.91 -4.26 -3.89
CA TRP A 261 -8.64 -4.91 -2.81
C TRP A 261 -7.83 -6.02 -2.13
N ALA A 262 -7.10 -6.81 -2.91
CA ALA A 262 -6.22 -7.83 -2.35
C ALA A 262 -5.13 -7.22 -1.46
N VAL A 263 -4.54 -6.09 -1.87
CA VAL A 263 -3.57 -5.34 -1.04
C VAL A 263 -4.21 -4.83 0.25
N LEU A 264 -5.39 -4.22 0.16
CA LEU A 264 -6.14 -3.72 1.31
C LEU A 264 -6.40 -4.85 2.32
N VAL A 265 -6.89 -6.00 1.86
CA VAL A 265 -7.17 -7.17 2.69
C VAL A 265 -5.89 -7.68 3.35
N GLY A 266 -4.79 -7.79 2.60
CA GLY A 266 -3.48 -8.19 3.15
C GLY A 266 -2.99 -7.26 4.27
N ILE A 267 -3.11 -5.95 4.07
CA ILE A 267 -2.75 -4.95 5.10
C ILE A 267 -3.62 -5.11 6.36
N VAL A 268 -4.93 -5.30 6.21
CA VAL A 268 -5.86 -5.47 7.35
C VAL A 268 -5.56 -6.76 8.13
N MET A 269 -5.29 -7.85 7.43
CA MET A 269 -4.90 -9.13 8.04
C MET A 269 -3.58 -9.01 8.81
N PHE A 270 -2.56 -8.42 8.17
CA PHE A 270 -1.28 -8.10 8.81
C PHE A 270 -1.49 -7.24 10.07
N ALA A 271 -2.25 -6.14 9.95
CA ALA A 271 -2.48 -5.20 11.04
C ALA A 271 -3.18 -5.88 12.23
N SER A 272 -4.13 -6.78 11.97
CA SER A 272 -4.85 -7.53 13.01
C SER A 272 -3.91 -8.42 13.84
N VAL A 273 -3.06 -9.20 13.15
CA VAL A 273 -2.09 -10.10 13.80
C VAL A 273 -1.02 -9.29 14.52
N GLN A 274 -0.44 -8.28 13.86
CA GLN A 274 0.64 -7.51 14.46
C GLN A 274 0.16 -6.67 15.65
N ALA A 275 -1.02 -6.06 15.57
CA ALA A 275 -1.61 -5.37 16.72
C ALA A 275 -1.83 -6.31 17.92
N THR A 276 -2.21 -7.57 17.65
CA THR A 276 -2.36 -8.60 18.70
C THR A 276 -1.02 -8.91 19.36
N ASN A 277 0.07 -9.05 18.58
CA ASN A 277 1.42 -9.29 19.11
C ASN A 277 1.89 -8.12 20.00
N LEU A 278 1.66 -6.89 19.54
CA LEU A 278 2.06 -5.67 20.27
C LEU A 278 1.27 -5.48 21.56
N ALA A 279 -0.04 -5.74 21.54
CA ALA A 279 -0.88 -5.64 22.73
C ALA A 279 -0.49 -6.65 23.81
N ARG A 280 -0.14 -7.91 23.43
CA ARG A 280 0.33 -8.94 24.36
C ARG A 280 1.64 -8.55 25.04
N SER A 281 2.60 -8.03 24.28
CA SER A 281 3.90 -7.62 24.81
C SER A 281 3.76 -6.52 25.87
N LYS A 282 2.87 -5.53 25.65
CA LYS A 282 2.63 -4.47 26.64
C LYS A 282 1.93 -4.96 27.90
N SER A 283 0.94 -5.84 27.78
CA SER A 283 0.26 -6.38 28.97
C SER A 283 1.22 -7.18 29.85
N GLN A 284 2.17 -7.90 29.26
CA GLN A 284 3.14 -8.68 30.01
C GLN A 284 4.12 -7.79 30.79
N VAL A 285 4.62 -6.71 30.16
CA VAL A 285 5.50 -5.73 30.83
C VAL A 285 4.80 -5.03 32.00
N GLN A 286 3.49 -4.77 31.90
CA GLN A 286 2.75 -4.16 33.01
C GLN A 286 2.64 -5.08 34.22
N VAL A 287 2.37 -6.38 34.02
CA VAL A 287 2.31 -7.37 35.10
C VAL A 287 3.66 -7.50 35.80
N ASP A 288 4.76 -7.64 35.04
CA ASP A 288 6.11 -7.79 35.60
C ASP A 288 6.56 -6.55 36.41
N SER A 289 5.97 -5.38 36.16
CA SER A 289 6.28 -4.13 36.89
C SER A 289 5.45 -3.92 38.17
N GLU A 290 4.35 -4.64 38.36
CA GLU A 290 3.52 -4.57 39.57
C GLU A 290 3.99 -5.56 40.66
N ASP A 291 4.79 -6.56 40.29
CA ASP A 291 5.36 -7.59 41.19
C ASP A 291 6.74 -7.19 41.80
N HIS A 292 7.21 -5.95 41.60
CA HIS A 292 8.47 -5.39 42.12
C HIS A 292 8.27 -4.10 42.90
#